data_AF-A0A2M9BCH4-F1
#
_entry.id   AF-A0A2M9BCH4-F1
#
_cell.length_a   1.000
_cell.length_b   1.000
_cell.length_c   1.000
_cell.angle_alpha   90.00
_cell.angle_beta   90.00
_cell.angle_gamma   90.00
#
_symmetry.space_group_name_H-M   'P 1'
#
loop_
_entity.id
_entity.type
_entity.pdbx_description
1 polymer ?
#
loop_
_entity_poly.entity_id
_entity_poly.type
_entity_poly.pdbx_seq_one_letter_code
_entity_poly.pdbx_strand_id
1 'polypeptide(L)'
;MTFDLLTLLTASTLIVSLCGVIFVFDTALRRNDAVGRAWSLAFLAGMLTTLSYIVWDFEPGAWWAVAVGNAAVVFSQVCMWTGARLYNGRSSMFWVGGLVTLVVAVSVPLSGDVPGGWAGGGYMIIGVALFAGLAGVESLRGRMRRSINATLLSAVLFIGAAYYLVRFCFFITIGPFDPVFRIYLGTESATFVSIMLVVGASFSLAFLRAGQVSGSARRTDDTSYSAGALVASSFYRQGGDVVERAARRGRRLFLVIGELNNLGEINTAFGRAAGDEEIRIFAEIFRTTAPETALIGRLTANRFVVLGSAFTETMGERLVGDIESALVDAAVGVGSGLRPTARFGWATTDQTGFSLSALSSAAIERLGGGAGDGRALSPTGLLQ
;
A
#
# COMPACT_ATOMS: atom_id res chain seq x y z
N MET A 1 36.30 7.67 26.16
CA MET A 1 35.44 6.99 27.15
C MET A 1 35.11 5.63 26.58
N THR A 2 35.66 4.55 27.15
CA THR A 2 35.32 3.18 26.77
C THR A 2 34.03 2.82 27.50
N PHE A 3 32.93 2.66 26.76
CA PHE A 3 31.72 2.10 27.33
C PHE A 3 31.96 0.61 27.59
N ASP A 4 31.67 0.14 28.80
CA ASP A 4 31.80 -1.27 29.16
C ASP A 4 30.82 -2.14 28.33
N LEU A 5 31.29 -3.30 27.86
CA LEU A 5 30.55 -4.17 26.93
C LEU A 5 29.22 -4.63 27.51
N LEU A 6 29.19 -5.00 28.79
CA LEU A 6 27.97 -5.41 29.49
C LEU A 6 26.96 -4.26 29.55
N THR A 7 27.44 -3.04 29.80
CA THR A 7 26.61 -1.83 29.78
C THR A 7 25.99 -1.59 28.39
N LEU A 8 26.74 -1.81 27.31
CA LEU A 8 26.21 -1.68 25.94
C LEU A 8 25.18 -2.78 25.60
N LEU A 9 25.45 -4.04 25.98
CA LEU A 9 24.54 -5.15 25.72
C LEU A 9 23.23 -5.03 26.50
N THR A 10 23.29 -4.58 27.75
CA THR A 10 22.11 -4.31 28.58
C THR A 10 21.30 -3.15 28.02
N ALA A 11 21.93 -2.03 27.67
CA ALA A 11 21.26 -0.90 27.02
C ALA A 11 20.60 -1.31 25.69
N SER A 12 21.32 -2.08 24.85
CA SER A 12 20.78 -2.61 23.60
C SER A 12 19.56 -3.48 23.83
N THR A 13 19.62 -4.38 24.82
CA THR A 13 18.50 -5.27 25.15
C THR A 13 17.28 -4.46 25.57
N LEU A 14 17.43 -3.44 26.42
CA LEU A 14 16.33 -2.58 26.86
C LEU A 14 15.70 -1.81 25.70
N ILE A 15 16.51 -1.19 24.84
CA ILE A 15 16.04 -0.38 23.72
C ILE A 15 15.34 -1.25 22.67
N VAL A 16 15.95 -2.37 22.28
CA VAL A 16 15.38 -3.30 21.30
C VAL A 16 14.08 -3.90 21.84
N SER A 17 14.05 -4.27 23.12
CA SER A 17 12.84 -4.80 23.77
C SER A 17 11.73 -3.76 23.80
N LEU A 18 12.01 -2.52 24.22
CA LEU A 18 11.03 -1.44 24.25
C LEU A 18 10.46 -1.17 22.85
N CYS A 19 11.33 -0.99 21.86
CA CYS A 19 10.90 -0.73 20.48
C CYS A 19 10.06 -1.88 19.92
N GLY A 20 10.50 -3.12 20.14
CA GLY A 20 9.82 -4.29 19.64
C GLY A 20 8.50 -4.56 20.36
N VAL A 21 8.42 -4.36 21.67
CA VAL A 21 7.16 -4.46 22.44
C VAL A 21 6.17 -3.43 21.91
N ILE A 22 6.55 -2.15 21.80
CA ILE A 22 5.68 -1.10 21.25
C ILE A 22 5.18 -1.48 19.85
N PHE A 23 6.08 -1.96 18.99
CA PHE A 23 5.73 -2.33 17.62
C PHE A 23 4.80 -3.55 17.56
N VAL A 24 5.08 -4.59 18.36
CA VAL A 24 4.26 -5.82 18.42
C VAL A 24 2.89 -5.49 18.97
N PHE A 25 2.79 -4.70 20.05
CA PHE A 25 1.51 -4.25 20.59
C PHE A 25 0.73 -3.40 19.59
N ASP A 26 1.37 -2.44 18.91
CA ASP A 26 0.70 -1.65 17.85
C ASP A 26 0.19 -2.56 16.72
N THR A 27 0.98 -3.58 16.32
CA THR A 27 0.57 -4.58 15.31
C THR A 27 -0.55 -5.51 15.79
N ALA A 28 -0.58 -5.87 17.07
CA ALA A 28 -1.63 -6.71 17.63
C ALA A 28 -2.95 -5.94 17.77
N LEU A 29 -2.86 -4.65 18.12
CA LEU A 29 -4.03 -3.76 18.30
C LEU A 29 -4.60 -3.24 16.98
N ARG A 30 -3.78 -3.13 15.92
CA ARG A 30 -4.20 -2.65 14.60
C ARG A 30 -4.08 -3.77 13.57
N ARG A 31 -5.18 -4.14 12.90
CA ARG A 31 -5.32 -5.15 11.81
C ARG A 31 -4.06 -6.02 11.56
N ASN A 32 -4.11 -7.28 11.98
CA ASN A 32 -3.06 -8.28 11.80
C ASN A 32 -2.84 -8.67 10.33
N ASP A 33 -1.99 -7.93 9.62
CA ASP A 33 -1.64 -8.18 8.22
C ASP A 33 -0.29 -8.89 8.06
N ALA A 34 -0.04 -9.47 6.88
CA ALA A 34 1.16 -10.26 6.62
C ALA A 34 2.46 -9.44 6.74
N VAL A 35 2.41 -8.14 6.39
CA VAL A 35 3.54 -7.21 6.50
C VAL A 35 3.90 -6.98 7.96
N GLY A 36 2.90 -6.69 8.79
CA GLY A 36 3.10 -6.46 10.21
C GLY A 36 3.68 -7.66 10.93
N ARG A 37 3.20 -8.88 10.63
CA ARG A 37 3.78 -10.11 11.19
C ARG A 37 5.26 -10.28 10.85
N ALA A 38 5.65 -10.00 9.60
CA ALA A 38 7.05 -10.09 9.20
C ALA A 38 7.93 -9.10 9.96
N TRP A 39 7.52 -7.83 10.09
CA TRP A 39 8.30 -6.85 10.85
C TRP A 39 8.30 -7.11 12.36
N SER A 40 7.20 -7.63 12.93
CA SER A 40 7.17 -8.06 14.33
C SER A 40 8.16 -9.19 14.61
N LEU A 41 8.24 -10.17 13.70
CA LEU A 41 9.26 -11.23 13.78
C LEU A 41 10.68 -10.68 13.72
N ALA A 42 10.93 -9.60 12.96
CA ALA A 42 12.23 -8.94 12.93
C ALA A 42 12.64 -8.41 14.31
N PHE A 43 11.73 -7.73 15.01
CA PHE A 43 11.99 -7.21 16.35
C PHE A 43 12.16 -8.32 17.39
N LEU A 44 11.31 -9.36 17.35
CA LEU A 44 11.44 -10.51 18.25
C LEU A 44 12.79 -11.23 18.06
N ALA A 45 13.24 -11.39 16.82
CA ALA A 45 14.55 -11.94 16.51
C ALA A 45 15.70 -11.03 16.98
N GLY A 46 15.52 -9.71 16.91
CA GLY A 46 16.45 -8.75 17.50
C GLY A 46 16.59 -8.91 19.01
N MET A 47 15.48 -9.08 19.74
CA MET A 47 15.51 -9.36 21.19
C MET A 47 16.21 -10.68 21.50
N LEU A 48 15.90 -11.73 20.73
CA LEU A 48 16.55 -13.03 20.88
C LEU A 48 18.06 -12.94 20.67
N THR A 49 18.51 -12.12 19.72
CA THR A 49 19.93 -11.85 19.48
C THR A 49 20.61 -11.30 20.73
N THR A 50 20.05 -10.23 21.31
CA THR A 50 20.70 -9.57 22.46
C THR A 50 20.70 -10.46 23.69
N LEU A 51 19.61 -11.18 23.95
CA LEU A 51 19.54 -12.17 25.04
C LEU A 51 20.58 -13.29 24.85
N SER A 52 20.75 -13.79 23.63
CA SER A 52 21.70 -14.86 23.35
C SER A 52 23.15 -14.43 23.59
N TYR A 53 23.51 -13.20 23.22
CA TYR A 53 24.86 -12.69 23.50
C TYR A 53 25.10 -12.38 24.98
N ILE A 54 24.06 -11.98 25.74
CA ILE A 54 24.17 -11.87 27.20
C ILE A 54 24.43 -13.25 27.81
N VAL A 55 23.70 -14.30 27.39
CA VAL A 55 23.92 -15.67 27.87
C VAL A 55 25.35 -16.11 27.60
N TRP A 56 25.88 -15.83 26.41
CA TRP A 56 27.26 -16.15 26.07
C TRP A 56 28.29 -15.36 26.90
N ASP A 57 28.02 -14.10 27.23
CA ASP A 57 28.91 -13.29 28.08
C ASP A 57 29.03 -13.88 29.51
N PHE A 58 27.94 -14.43 30.06
CA PHE A 58 27.94 -15.13 31.34
C PHE A 58 28.50 -16.55 31.28
N GLU A 59 28.27 -17.26 30.18
CA GLU A 59 28.73 -18.64 29.96
C GLU A 59 29.47 -18.73 28.61
N PRO A 60 30.78 -18.37 28.56
CA PRO A 60 31.54 -18.33 27.30
C PRO A 60 31.63 -19.67 26.55
N GLY A 61 31.38 -20.80 27.26
CA GLY A 61 31.31 -22.15 26.68
C GLY A 61 29.99 -22.47 25.96
N ALA A 62 28.96 -21.61 26.07
CA ALA A 62 27.66 -21.81 25.44
C ALA A 62 27.70 -21.51 23.93
N TRP A 63 28.35 -22.38 23.14
CA TRP A 63 28.43 -22.26 21.69
C TRP A 63 27.06 -22.13 21.00
N TRP A 64 26.04 -22.77 21.59
CA TRP A 64 24.66 -22.71 21.09
C TRP A 64 24.09 -21.29 21.21
N ALA A 65 24.49 -20.51 22.21
CA ALA A 65 24.04 -19.14 22.38
C ALA A 65 24.61 -18.24 21.27
N VAL A 66 25.87 -18.46 20.87
CA VAL A 66 26.46 -17.81 19.69
C VAL A 66 25.73 -18.20 18.41
N ALA A 67 25.41 -19.49 18.23
CA ALA A 67 24.66 -19.98 17.08
C ALA A 67 23.26 -19.35 16.96
N VAL A 68 22.52 -19.31 18.07
CA VAL A 68 21.18 -18.69 18.13
C VAL A 68 21.27 -17.18 17.91
N GLY A 69 22.23 -16.50 18.53
CA GLY A 69 22.44 -15.06 18.36
C GLY A 69 22.78 -14.67 16.92
N ASN A 70 23.72 -15.40 16.30
CA ASN A 70 24.11 -15.20 14.90
C ASN A 70 22.94 -15.45 13.94
N ALA A 71 22.18 -16.52 14.16
CA ALA A 71 21.01 -16.82 13.34
C ALA A 71 19.92 -15.76 13.52
N ALA A 72 19.62 -15.38 14.76
CA ALA A 72 18.56 -14.44 15.08
C ALA A 72 18.81 -13.04 14.48
N VAL A 73 20.05 -12.56 14.48
CA VAL A 73 20.37 -11.24 13.90
C VAL A 73 20.19 -11.24 12.38
N VAL A 74 20.59 -12.31 11.70
CA VAL A 74 20.39 -12.46 10.25
C VAL A 74 18.90 -12.62 9.94
N PHE A 75 18.20 -13.44 10.72
CA PHE A 75 16.76 -13.66 10.59
C PHE A 75 15.97 -12.36 10.78
N SER A 76 16.42 -11.47 11.66
CA SER A 76 15.83 -10.15 11.83
C SER A 76 15.86 -9.34 10.53
N GLN A 77 17.01 -9.32 9.83
CA GLN A 77 17.15 -8.63 8.55
C GLN A 77 16.34 -9.31 7.43
N VAL A 78 16.28 -10.64 7.42
CA VAL A 78 15.42 -11.42 6.51
C VAL A 78 13.95 -11.03 6.67
N CYS A 79 13.48 -10.94 7.90
CA CYS A 79 12.13 -10.53 8.23
C CYS A 79 11.85 -9.09 7.78
N MET A 80 12.83 -8.18 7.94
CA MET A 80 12.75 -6.80 7.46
C MET A 80 12.59 -6.73 5.93
N TRP A 81 13.43 -7.47 5.19
CA TRP A 81 13.35 -7.58 3.74
C TRP A 81 12.04 -8.21 3.27
N THR A 82 11.63 -9.30 3.92
CA THR A 82 10.36 -9.99 3.63
C THR A 82 9.17 -9.05 3.81
N GLY A 83 9.15 -8.28 4.89
CA GLY A 83 8.12 -7.27 5.14
C GLY A 83 8.10 -6.19 4.07
N ALA A 84 9.26 -5.68 3.64
CA ALA A 84 9.35 -4.70 2.54
C ALA A 84 8.81 -5.26 1.21
N ARG A 85 9.10 -6.52 0.88
CA ARG A 85 8.58 -7.20 -0.32
C ARG A 85 7.06 -7.36 -0.27
N LEU A 86 6.53 -7.82 0.86
CA LEU A 86 5.09 -7.96 1.08
C LEU A 86 4.39 -6.60 1.00
N TYR A 87 4.99 -5.55 1.56
CA TYR A 87 4.48 -4.19 1.46
C TYR A 87 4.38 -3.74 0.00
N ASN A 88 5.35 -4.11 -0.84
CA ASN A 88 5.30 -3.83 -2.27
C ASN A 88 4.34 -4.74 -3.06
N GLY A 89 3.71 -5.73 -2.44
CA GLY A 89 2.81 -6.69 -3.09
C GLY A 89 3.54 -7.82 -3.84
N ARG A 90 4.81 -8.06 -3.52
CA ARG A 90 5.60 -9.17 -4.08
C ARG A 90 5.48 -10.42 -3.20
N SER A 91 5.91 -11.57 -3.73
CA SER A 91 6.05 -12.79 -2.92
C SER A 91 7.05 -12.59 -1.76
N SER A 92 6.78 -13.19 -0.60
CA SER A 92 7.59 -13.02 0.61
C SER A 92 9.03 -13.53 0.46
N MET A 93 9.25 -14.62 -0.28
CA MET A 93 10.56 -15.31 -0.41
C MET A 93 11.25 -15.63 0.93
N PHE A 94 10.48 -15.74 2.00
CA PHE A 94 10.93 -15.98 3.38
C PHE A 94 11.78 -17.27 3.52
N TRP A 95 11.56 -18.26 2.66
CA TRP A 95 12.25 -19.56 2.63
C TRP A 95 13.69 -19.40 2.13
N VAL A 96 13.95 -18.43 1.24
CA VAL A 96 15.32 -18.07 0.83
C VAL A 96 16.08 -17.49 2.02
N GLY A 97 15.48 -16.55 2.75
CA GLY A 97 16.12 -15.98 3.94
C GLY A 97 16.22 -16.96 5.11
N GLY A 98 15.24 -17.86 5.27
CA GLY A 98 15.28 -18.95 6.23
C GLY A 98 16.43 -19.93 5.96
N LEU A 99 16.70 -20.25 4.69
CA LEU A 99 17.85 -21.08 4.32
C LEU A 99 19.18 -20.41 4.68
N VAL A 100 19.34 -19.11 4.38
CA VAL A 100 20.57 -18.38 4.76
C VAL A 100 20.73 -18.31 6.28
N THR A 101 19.64 -18.08 7.01
CA THR A 101 19.61 -18.10 8.48
C THR A 101 20.07 -19.45 9.02
N LEU A 102 19.59 -20.55 8.43
CA LEU A 102 19.99 -21.90 8.80
C LEU A 102 21.49 -22.15 8.53
N VAL A 103 22.00 -21.71 7.39
CA VAL A 103 23.43 -21.81 7.07
C VAL A 103 24.27 -21.07 8.11
N VAL A 104 23.84 -19.87 8.54
CA VAL A 104 24.52 -19.10 9.59
C VAL A 104 24.50 -19.84 10.92
N ALA A 105 23.36 -20.40 11.33
CA ALA A 105 23.24 -21.20 12.55
C ALA A 105 24.19 -22.40 12.56
N VAL A 106 24.22 -23.15 11.45
CA VAL A 106 25.05 -24.36 11.29
C VAL A 106 26.53 -24.02 11.14
N SER A 107 26.87 -22.82 10.66
CA SER A 107 28.28 -22.40 10.53
C SER A 107 29.02 -22.32 11.86
N VAL A 108 28.33 -22.09 12.98
CA VAL A 108 28.93 -21.98 14.31
C VAL A 108 29.54 -23.30 14.78
N PRO A 109 28.80 -24.41 14.92
CA PRO A 109 29.38 -25.69 15.33
C PRO A 109 30.41 -26.22 14.32
N LEU A 110 30.30 -25.86 13.03
CA LEU A 110 31.27 -26.24 12.01
C LEU A 110 32.58 -25.43 12.07
N SER A 111 32.60 -24.29 12.75
CA SER A 111 33.80 -23.45 12.85
C SER A 111 34.83 -23.99 13.85
N GLY A 112 34.46 -24.97 14.68
CA GLY A 112 35.32 -25.49 15.76
C GLY A 112 35.52 -24.49 16.90
N ASP A 113 36.59 -24.68 17.69
CA ASP A 113 36.90 -23.87 18.87
C ASP A 113 37.55 -22.52 18.51
N VAL A 114 36.80 -21.66 17.81
CA VAL A 114 37.22 -20.29 17.53
C VAL A 114 37.08 -19.44 18.81
N PRO A 115 38.16 -18.83 19.33
CA PRO A 115 38.10 -18.04 20.56
C PRO A 115 37.20 -16.79 20.41
N GLY A 116 36.65 -16.31 21.54
CA GLY A 116 36.06 -14.97 21.61
C GLY A 116 34.73 -14.80 20.86
N GLY A 117 33.96 -15.88 20.64
CA GLY A 117 32.59 -15.80 20.14
C GLY A 117 32.47 -15.51 18.63
N TRP A 118 33.57 -15.62 17.89
CA TRP A 118 33.61 -15.35 16.44
C TRP A 118 33.31 -16.57 15.56
N ALA A 119 32.97 -17.71 16.16
CA ALA A 119 32.50 -18.89 15.43
C ALA A 119 31.30 -18.52 14.53
N GLY A 120 31.39 -18.80 13.23
CA GLY A 120 30.39 -18.39 12.23
C GLY A 120 30.25 -16.87 12.00
N GLY A 121 31.11 -16.04 12.60
CA GLY A 121 30.99 -14.58 12.58
C GLY A 121 31.02 -13.98 11.17
N GLY A 122 31.88 -14.49 10.29
CA GLY A 122 31.93 -14.03 8.89
C GLY A 122 30.60 -14.21 8.14
N TYR A 123 29.97 -15.39 8.28
CA TYR A 123 28.66 -15.69 7.69
C TYR A 123 27.56 -14.79 8.25
N MET A 124 27.57 -14.56 9.57
CA MET A 124 26.63 -13.64 10.21
C MET A 124 26.79 -12.22 9.68
N ILE A 125 28.01 -11.68 9.64
CA ILE A 125 28.26 -10.30 9.21
C ILE A 125 27.82 -10.09 7.75
N ILE A 126 28.21 -10.98 6.83
CA ILE A 126 27.81 -10.84 5.42
C ILE A 126 26.30 -11.06 5.23
N GLY A 127 25.69 -11.96 6.00
CA GLY A 127 24.25 -12.19 5.98
C GLY A 127 23.46 -10.96 6.39
N VAL A 128 23.88 -10.27 7.45
CA VAL A 128 23.30 -9.01 7.89
C VAL A 128 23.46 -7.93 6.82
N ALA A 129 24.65 -7.76 6.25
CA ALA A 129 24.90 -6.78 5.19
C ALA A 129 24.02 -7.02 3.96
N LEU A 130 23.91 -8.27 3.52
CA LEU A 130 23.12 -8.67 2.35
C LEU A 130 21.64 -8.35 2.55
N PHE A 131 21.02 -8.82 3.63
CA PHE A 131 19.58 -8.63 3.82
C PHE A 131 19.20 -7.21 4.20
N ALA A 132 20.06 -6.48 4.93
CA ALA A 132 19.88 -5.04 5.14
C ALA A 132 19.90 -4.28 3.80
N GLY A 133 20.87 -4.59 2.92
CA GLY A 133 20.96 -4.00 1.59
C GLY A 133 19.76 -4.33 0.71
N LEU A 134 19.33 -5.60 0.70
CA LEU A 134 18.14 -6.03 -0.04
C LEU A 134 16.86 -5.36 0.48
N ALA A 135 16.71 -5.22 1.80
CA ALA A 135 15.60 -4.50 2.42
C ALA A 135 15.62 -3.01 2.05
N GLY A 136 16.80 -2.38 2.00
CA GLY A 136 16.97 -1.00 1.55
C GLY A 136 16.56 -0.82 0.08
N VAL A 137 17.06 -1.69 -0.82
CA VAL A 137 16.69 -1.68 -2.24
C VAL A 137 15.19 -1.86 -2.44
N GLU A 138 14.57 -2.78 -1.68
CA GLU A 138 13.13 -3.03 -1.76
C GLU A 138 12.33 -1.82 -1.23
N SER A 139 12.83 -1.11 -0.21
CA SER A 139 12.21 0.09 0.34
C SER A 139 12.17 1.26 -0.66
N LEU A 140 13.12 1.32 -1.61
CA LEU A 140 13.12 2.29 -2.71
C LEU A 140 12.29 1.85 -3.94
N ARG A 141 11.64 0.69 -3.88
CA ARG A 141 10.86 0.14 -4.99
C ARG A 141 9.36 0.16 -4.70
N GLY A 142 8.57 -0.10 -5.74
CA GLY A 142 7.14 -0.37 -5.63
C GLY A 142 6.32 0.71 -4.95
N ARG A 143 5.48 0.29 -4.00
CA ARG A 143 4.57 1.16 -3.26
C ARG A 143 5.30 1.95 -2.15
N MET A 144 6.40 1.41 -1.60
CA MET A 144 7.16 2.05 -0.52
C MET A 144 7.79 3.38 -0.97
N ARG A 145 8.35 3.45 -2.19
CA ARG A 145 9.03 4.66 -2.71
C ARG A 145 8.19 5.94 -2.64
N ARG A 146 6.86 5.84 -2.69
CA ARG A 146 5.96 7.00 -2.64
C ARG A 146 5.88 7.67 -1.27
N SER A 147 6.41 7.03 -0.23
CA SER A 147 6.40 7.56 1.13
C SER A 147 7.79 8.06 1.53
N ILE A 148 7.86 9.29 2.06
CA ILE A 148 9.11 9.88 2.55
C ILE A 148 9.76 9.02 3.66
N ASN A 149 8.93 8.37 4.47
CA ASN A 149 9.36 7.50 5.54
C ASN A 149 10.04 6.21 5.04
N ALA A 150 9.72 5.75 3.82
CA ALA A 150 10.44 4.63 3.22
C ALA A 150 11.83 5.03 2.73
N THR A 151 12.01 6.28 2.30
CA THR A 151 13.34 6.83 1.99
C THR A 151 14.21 6.88 3.24
N LEU A 152 13.65 7.32 4.38
CA LEU A 152 14.36 7.32 5.66
C LEU A 152 14.72 5.89 6.10
N LEU A 153 13.76 4.96 6.04
CA LEU A 153 14.01 3.54 6.34
C LEU A 153 15.11 2.97 5.43
N SER A 154 15.07 3.28 4.13
CA SER A 154 16.09 2.85 3.18
C SER A 154 17.46 3.41 3.52
N ALA A 155 17.56 4.67 3.94
CA ALA A 155 18.83 5.28 4.34
C ALA A 155 19.42 4.55 5.56
N VAL A 156 18.60 4.28 6.58
CA VAL A 156 18.99 3.50 7.77
C VAL A 156 19.49 2.11 7.35
N LEU A 157 18.75 1.41 6.49
CA LEU A 157 19.11 0.07 6.03
C LEU A 157 20.42 0.06 5.20
N PHE A 158 20.64 1.05 4.34
CA PHE A 158 21.88 1.17 3.59
C PHE A 158 23.09 1.55 4.44
N ILE A 159 22.92 2.43 5.43
CA ILE A 159 23.97 2.75 6.39
C ILE A 159 24.38 1.47 7.15
N GLY A 160 23.39 0.69 7.61
CA GLY A 160 23.65 -0.60 8.24
C GLY A 160 24.35 -1.60 7.31
N ALA A 161 23.87 -1.75 6.08
CA ALA A 161 24.48 -2.62 5.09
C ALA A 161 25.94 -2.23 4.80
N ALA A 162 26.22 -0.93 4.64
CA ALA A 162 27.56 -0.42 4.41
C ALA A 162 28.49 -0.67 5.61
N TYR A 163 28.03 -0.39 6.83
CA TYR A 163 28.79 -0.67 8.04
C TYR A 163 29.15 -2.17 8.16
N TYR A 164 28.17 -3.07 7.98
CA TYR A 164 28.43 -4.50 8.05
C TYR A 164 29.28 -5.01 6.88
N LEU A 165 29.22 -4.39 5.70
CA LEU A 165 30.10 -4.73 4.58
C LEU A 165 31.55 -4.31 4.85
N VAL A 166 31.78 -3.12 5.39
CA VAL A 166 33.11 -2.67 5.84
C VAL A 166 33.63 -3.60 6.93
N ARG A 167 32.78 -3.91 7.91
CA ARG A 167 33.09 -4.88 8.98
C ARG A 167 33.47 -6.25 8.41
N PHE A 168 32.76 -6.74 7.41
CA PHE A 168 33.07 -8.02 6.75
C PHE A 168 34.43 -7.98 6.05
N CYS A 169 34.71 -6.91 5.30
CA CYS A 169 35.98 -6.76 4.60
C CYS A 169 37.15 -6.81 5.59
N PHE A 170 37.09 -6.04 6.68
CA PHE A 170 38.15 -6.07 7.70
C PHE A 170 38.22 -7.42 8.42
N PHE A 171 37.08 -8.04 8.71
CA PHE A 171 37.03 -9.36 9.33
C PHE A 171 37.80 -10.41 8.52
N ILE A 172 37.69 -10.38 7.18
CA ILE A 172 38.39 -11.35 6.32
C ILE A 172 39.83 -10.95 5.98
N THR A 173 40.17 -9.64 5.98
CA THR A 173 41.53 -9.19 5.59
C THR A 173 42.50 -9.15 6.75
N ILE A 174 42.08 -8.66 7.92
CA ILE A 174 42.95 -8.48 9.10
C ILE A 174 42.54 -9.37 10.27
N GLY A 175 41.33 -9.91 10.26
CA GLY A 175 40.84 -10.83 11.28
C GLY A 175 40.16 -10.15 12.48
N PRO A 176 39.37 -10.90 13.26
CA PRO A 176 38.58 -10.35 14.37
C PRO A 176 39.38 -9.97 15.62
N PHE A 177 40.63 -10.45 15.74
CA PHE A 177 41.48 -10.21 16.90
C PHE A 177 42.43 -9.02 16.72
N ASP A 178 42.51 -8.45 15.51
CA ASP A 178 43.35 -7.29 15.23
C ASP A 178 42.87 -6.06 16.03
N PRO A 179 43.79 -5.26 16.62
CA PRO A 179 43.41 -4.08 17.40
C PRO A 179 42.53 -3.09 16.64
N VAL A 180 42.78 -2.87 15.35
CA VAL A 180 41.99 -1.97 14.50
C VAL A 180 40.57 -2.49 14.38
N PHE A 181 40.41 -3.79 14.12
CA PHE A 181 39.10 -4.42 14.07
C PHE A 181 38.40 -4.30 15.43
N ARG A 182 39.05 -4.64 16.54
CA ARG A 182 38.44 -4.63 17.88
C ARG A 182 37.96 -3.23 18.30
N ILE A 183 38.75 -2.19 18.03
CA ILE A 183 38.44 -0.81 18.41
C ILE A 183 37.29 -0.23 17.56
N TYR A 184 37.33 -0.41 16.23
CA TYR A 184 36.41 0.30 15.33
C TYR A 184 35.25 -0.54 14.80
N LEU A 185 35.41 -1.86 14.73
CA LEU A 185 34.50 -2.80 14.06
C LEU A 185 34.14 -4.01 14.94
N GLY A 186 34.58 -4.00 16.20
CA GLY A 186 34.32 -5.01 17.20
C GLY A 186 32.86 -4.97 17.69
N THR A 187 32.53 -5.89 18.59
CA THR A 187 31.18 -6.06 19.13
C THR A 187 30.62 -4.79 19.77
N GLU A 188 31.45 -4.02 20.48
CA GLU A 188 31.04 -2.74 21.10
C GLU A 188 30.52 -1.74 20.06
N SER A 189 31.32 -1.47 19.03
CA SER A 189 30.94 -0.58 17.93
C SER A 189 29.68 -1.06 17.19
N ALA A 190 29.58 -2.38 16.97
CA ALA A 190 28.46 -2.98 16.25
C ALA A 190 27.16 -2.88 17.05
N THR A 191 27.23 -3.06 18.38
CA THR A 191 26.08 -2.87 19.28
C THR A 191 25.62 -1.43 19.28
N PHE A 192 26.55 -0.46 19.35
CA PHE A 192 26.22 0.95 19.29
C PHE A 192 25.52 1.34 17.98
N VAL A 193 26.09 0.93 16.84
CA VAL A 193 25.48 1.14 15.51
C VAL A 193 24.12 0.45 15.44
N SER A 194 23.98 -0.77 15.95
CA SER A 194 22.71 -1.51 15.96
C SER A 194 21.62 -0.77 16.74
N ILE A 195 21.94 -0.19 17.89
CA ILE A 195 21.00 0.63 18.67
C ILE A 195 20.51 1.82 17.83
N MET A 196 21.42 2.57 17.21
CA MET A 196 21.04 3.72 16.39
C MET A 196 20.16 3.31 15.20
N LEU A 197 20.49 2.21 14.54
CA LEU A 197 19.72 1.69 13.41
C LEU A 197 18.34 1.19 13.83
N VAL A 198 18.23 0.47 14.97
CA VAL A 198 16.94 0.00 15.50
C VAL A 198 16.05 1.16 15.87
N VAL A 199 16.57 2.19 16.54
CA VAL A 199 15.81 3.39 16.87
C VAL A 199 15.33 4.09 15.60
N GLY A 200 16.23 4.31 14.63
CA GLY A 200 15.88 4.94 13.34
C GLY A 200 14.85 4.16 12.53
N ALA A 201 15.00 2.83 12.47
CA ALA A 201 14.05 1.94 11.80
C ALA A 201 12.69 1.93 12.51
N SER A 202 12.67 1.92 13.85
CA SER A 202 11.44 1.92 14.64
C SER A 202 10.62 3.20 14.41
N PHE A 203 11.28 4.37 14.42
CA PHE A 203 10.62 5.63 14.06
C PHE A 203 10.10 5.60 12.62
N SER A 204 10.94 5.18 11.67
CA SER A 204 10.55 5.14 10.25
C SER A 204 9.34 4.23 10.01
N LEU A 205 9.31 3.05 10.65
CA LEU A 205 8.21 2.09 10.55
C LEU A 205 6.93 2.59 11.25
N ALA A 206 7.04 3.20 12.43
CA ALA A 206 5.92 3.83 13.11
C ALA A 206 5.27 4.92 12.25
N PHE A 207 6.07 5.76 11.59
CA PHE A 207 5.56 6.80 10.69
C PHE A 207 5.08 6.26 9.33
N LEU A 208 5.68 5.19 8.79
CA LEU A 208 5.13 4.48 7.63
C LEU A 208 3.72 3.98 7.92
N ARG A 209 3.48 3.48 9.13
CA ARG A 209 2.14 3.05 9.58
C ARG A 209 1.22 4.20 9.97
N ALA A 210 1.71 5.27 10.57
CA ALA A 210 0.89 6.45 10.83
C ALA A 210 0.42 7.10 9.51
N GLY A 211 1.29 7.13 8.50
CA GLY A 211 0.93 7.48 7.13
C GLY A 211 -0.08 6.52 6.49
N GLN A 212 -0.09 5.25 6.92
CA GLN A 212 -1.19 4.33 6.63
C GLN A 212 -2.43 4.59 7.48
N VAL A 213 -2.40 5.15 8.69
CA VAL A 213 -3.64 5.49 9.41
C VAL A 213 -4.33 6.69 8.73
N SER A 214 -3.57 7.68 8.27
CA SER A 214 -4.10 8.77 7.44
C SER A 214 -4.39 8.35 5.99
N GLY A 215 -3.67 7.36 5.46
CA GLY A 215 -3.87 6.81 4.11
C GLY A 215 -4.84 5.60 4.01
N SER A 216 -5.17 4.98 5.15
CA SER A 216 -6.12 3.85 5.32
C SER A 216 -7.43 4.32 5.92
N ALA A 217 -7.49 5.51 6.53
CA ALA A 217 -8.71 6.31 6.52
C ALA A 217 -9.17 6.63 5.08
N ARG A 218 -8.31 6.44 4.07
CA ARG A 218 -8.63 6.59 2.64
C ARG A 218 -8.76 5.27 1.87
N ARG A 219 -8.74 4.12 2.57
CA ARG A 219 -8.79 2.77 1.96
C ARG A 219 -9.89 1.86 2.52
N THR A 220 -10.77 2.42 3.32
CA THR A 220 -12.13 1.93 3.60
C THR A 220 -13.07 3.11 3.40
N ASP A 221 -14.01 2.98 2.47
CA ASP A 221 -15.25 3.76 2.37
C ASP A 221 -15.23 5.28 2.13
N ASP A 222 -14.28 5.83 1.37
CA ASP A 222 -14.55 7.10 0.66
C ASP A 222 -15.28 6.81 -0.67
N THR A 223 -16.32 5.98 -0.58
CA THR A 223 -17.34 5.92 -1.60
C THR A 223 -18.24 7.12 -1.34
N SER A 224 -17.77 8.29 -1.78
CA SER A 224 -18.55 9.52 -1.63
C SER A 224 -19.75 9.46 -2.57
N TYR A 225 -20.94 9.70 -2.04
CA TYR A 225 -22.18 9.81 -2.80
C TYR A 225 -22.66 11.25 -2.83
N SER A 226 -23.30 11.63 -3.93
CA SER A 226 -24.02 12.88 -4.08
C SER A 226 -25.36 12.58 -4.73
N ALA A 227 -26.46 13.03 -4.10
CA ALA A 227 -27.83 12.70 -4.52
C ALA A 227 -28.07 11.17 -4.67
N GLY A 228 -27.43 10.34 -3.83
CA GLY A 228 -27.57 8.88 -3.90
C GLY A 228 -26.78 8.18 -5.02
N ALA A 229 -25.97 8.92 -5.79
CA ALA A 229 -25.09 8.38 -6.84
C ALA A 229 -23.60 8.58 -6.50
N LEU A 230 -22.71 7.72 -7.01
CA LEU A 230 -21.27 7.82 -6.78
C LEU A 230 -20.70 9.13 -7.34
N VAL A 231 -19.92 9.87 -6.56
CA VAL A 231 -19.16 11.02 -7.12
C VAL A 231 -18.19 10.52 -8.21
N ALA A 232 -17.93 11.34 -9.22
CA ALA A 232 -17.12 11.01 -10.41
C ALA A 232 -15.85 10.19 -10.11
N SER A 233 -15.04 10.60 -9.12
CA SER A 233 -13.80 9.91 -8.74
C SER A 233 -14.04 8.49 -8.21
N SER A 234 -15.13 8.27 -7.48
CA SER A 234 -15.56 6.96 -6.98
C SER A 234 -16.15 6.10 -8.10
N PHE A 235 -16.91 6.70 -9.01
CA PHE A 235 -17.44 6.01 -10.18
C PHE A 235 -16.33 5.48 -11.10
N TYR A 236 -15.38 6.33 -11.52
CA TYR A 236 -14.32 5.88 -12.43
C TYR A 236 -13.41 4.81 -11.82
N ARG A 237 -13.19 4.88 -10.51
CA ARG A 237 -12.44 3.86 -9.76
C ARG A 237 -13.16 2.52 -9.76
N GLN A 238 -14.42 2.49 -9.29
CA GLN A 238 -15.19 1.24 -9.22
C GLN A 238 -15.53 0.69 -10.61
N GLY A 239 -15.82 1.57 -11.57
CA GLY A 239 -16.10 1.21 -12.95
C GLY A 239 -14.89 0.59 -13.64
N GLY A 240 -13.66 1.08 -13.36
CA GLY A 240 -12.44 0.48 -13.86
C GLY A 240 -12.31 -0.99 -13.47
N ASP A 241 -12.56 -1.31 -12.19
CA ASP A 241 -12.54 -2.67 -11.68
C ASP A 241 -13.65 -3.55 -12.30
N VAL A 242 -14.82 -2.97 -12.61
CA VAL A 242 -15.91 -3.67 -13.30
C VAL A 242 -15.51 -4.01 -14.74
N VAL A 243 -14.96 -3.05 -15.48
CA VAL A 243 -14.49 -3.23 -16.87
C VAL A 243 -13.38 -4.27 -16.95
N GLU A 244 -12.39 -4.22 -16.05
CA GLU A 244 -11.30 -5.18 -16.04
C GLU A 244 -11.80 -6.61 -15.77
N ARG A 245 -12.69 -6.79 -14.80
CA ARG A 245 -13.30 -8.11 -14.50
C ARG A 245 -14.15 -8.61 -15.66
N ALA A 246 -14.86 -7.72 -16.33
CA ALA A 246 -15.67 -8.03 -17.49
C ALA A 246 -14.82 -8.49 -18.68
N ALA A 247 -13.68 -7.83 -18.93
CA ALA A 247 -12.72 -8.20 -19.96
C ALA A 247 -12.20 -9.62 -19.77
N ARG A 248 -11.79 -9.97 -18.54
CA ARG A 248 -11.28 -11.31 -18.20
C ARG A 248 -12.31 -12.43 -18.37
N ARG A 249 -13.61 -12.10 -18.25
CA ARG A 249 -14.73 -13.04 -18.34
C ARG A 249 -15.47 -13.00 -19.67
N GLY A 250 -15.04 -12.15 -20.62
CA GLY A 250 -15.76 -11.91 -21.87
C GLY A 250 -17.18 -11.39 -21.68
N ARG A 251 -17.48 -10.73 -20.55
CA ARG A 251 -18.85 -10.29 -20.22
C ARG A 251 -19.10 -8.89 -20.76
N ARG A 252 -20.12 -8.72 -21.60
CA ARG A 252 -20.44 -7.41 -22.18
C ARG A 252 -20.93 -6.41 -21.13
N LEU A 253 -20.53 -5.15 -21.30
CA LEU A 253 -20.98 -4.03 -20.48
C LEU A 253 -21.63 -2.96 -21.35
N PHE A 254 -22.48 -2.16 -20.71
CA PHE A 254 -23.06 -0.96 -21.29
C PHE A 254 -22.84 0.22 -20.35
N LEU A 255 -22.80 1.42 -20.93
CA LEU A 255 -22.72 2.67 -20.21
C LEU A 255 -23.75 3.64 -20.78
N VAL A 256 -24.59 4.22 -19.92
CA VAL A 256 -25.55 5.28 -20.29
C VAL A 256 -25.18 6.55 -19.52
N ILE A 257 -25.12 7.68 -20.20
CA ILE A 257 -24.96 9.00 -19.60
C ILE A 257 -26.22 9.80 -19.89
N GLY A 258 -26.75 10.46 -18.87
CA GLY A 258 -27.80 11.46 -19.01
C GLY A 258 -27.31 12.82 -18.53
N GLU A 259 -27.69 13.87 -19.24
CA GLU A 259 -27.41 15.26 -18.88
C GLU A 259 -28.70 16.07 -18.79
N LEU A 260 -28.98 16.59 -17.60
CA LEU A 260 -30.10 17.48 -17.34
C LEU A 260 -29.88 18.84 -18.02
N ASN A 261 -30.85 19.28 -18.82
CA ASN A 261 -30.80 20.55 -19.53
C ASN A 261 -31.14 21.72 -18.61
N ASN A 262 -30.61 22.91 -18.92
CA ASN A 262 -31.00 24.21 -18.34
C ASN A 262 -30.96 24.31 -16.81
N LEU A 263 -30.22 23.46 -16.11
CA LEU A 263 -30.09 23.50 -14.64
C LEU A 263 -29.62 24.87 -14.12
N GLY A 264 -28.74 25.55 -14.87
CA GLY A 264 -28.29 26.91 -14.57
C GLY A 264 -29.45 27.92 -14.62
N GLU A 265 -30.28 27.87 -15.66
CA GLU A 265 -31.44 28.76 -15.83
C GLU A 265 -32.49 28.52 -14.74
N ILE A 266 -32.73 27.25 -14.38
CA ILE A 266 -33.64 26.87 -13.29
C ILE A 266 -33.14 27.48 -11.96
N ASN A 267 -31.84 27.35 -11.67
CA ASN A 267 -31.24 27.94 -10.46
C ASN A 267 -31.37 29.47 -10.41
N THR A 268 -31.30 30.14 -11.56
CA THR A 268 -31.45 31.60 -11.67
C THR A 268 -32.91 32.04 -11.54
N ALA A 269 -33.84 31.33 -12.17
CA ALA A 269 -35.26 31.71 -12.22
C ALA A 269 -36.05 31.32 -10.96
N PHE A 270 -35.76 30.14 -10.39
CA PHE A 270 -36.53 29.56 -9.28
C PHE A 270 -35.69 29.35 -8.01
N GLY A 271 -34.41 29.72 -8.05
CA GLY A 271 -33.48 29.59 -6.93
C GLY A 271 -32.82 28.20 -6.86
N ARG A 272 -31.73 28.12 -6.08
CA ARG A 272 -30.92 26.90 -5.94
C ARG A 272 -31.69 25.69 -5.40
N ALA A 273 -32.67 25.93 -4.52
CA ALA A 273 -33.48 24.87 -3.95
C ALA A 273 -34.31 24.12 -5.01
N ALA A 274 -34.80 24.84 -6.04
CA ALA A 274 -35.53 24.22 -7.14
C ALA A 274 -34.60 23.34 -8.00
N GLY A 275 -33.38 23.83 -8.32
CA GLY A 275 -32.41 23.03 -9.07
C GLY A 275 -31.90 21.82 -8.29
N ASP A 276 -31.73 21.93 -6.97
CA ASP A 276 -31.37 20.79 -6.11
C ASP A 276 -32.45 19.70 -6.09
N GLU A 277 -33.73 20.10 -6.17
CA GLU A 277 -34.85 19.16 -6.27
C GLU A 277 -34.88 18.45 -7.64
N GLU A 278 -34.64 19.19 -8.74
CA GLU A 278 -34.51 18.60 -10.08
C GLU A 278 -33.37 17.57 -10.15
N ILE A 279 -32.23 17.89 -9.52
CA ILE A 279 -31.10 16.94 -9.40
C ILE A 279 -31.53 15.68 -8.64
N ARG A 280 -32.30 15.83 -7.55
CA ARG A 280 -32.76 14.71 -6.72
C ARG A 280 -33.72 13.81 -7.49
N ILE A 281 -34.69 14.38 -8.21
CA ILE A 281 -35.63 13.65 -9.06
C ILE A 281 -34.86 12.89 -10.14
N PHE A 282 -33.93 13.56 -10.82
CA PHE A 282 -33.13 12.94 -11.87
C PHE A 282 -32.27 11.79 -11.35
N ALA A 283 -31.65 11.96 -10.17
CA ALA A 283 -30.89 10.90 -9.53
C ALA A 283 -31.76 9.70 -9.14
N GLU A 284 -32.99 9.94 -8.66
CA GLU A 284 -33.92 8.88 -8.30
C GLU A 284 -34.39 8.09 -9.53
N ILE A 285 -34.66 8.76 -10.65
CA ILE A 285 -34.98 8.10 -11.93
C ILE A 285 -33.86 7.14 -12.35
N PHE A 286 -32.59 7.57 -12.24
CA PHE A 286 -31.45 6.69 -12.54
C PHE A 286 -31.40 5.48 -11.60
N ARG A 287 -31.79 5.65 -10.34
CA ARG A 287 -31.79 4.56 -9.33
C ARG A 287 -32.91 3.56 -9.53
N THR A 288 -34.09 4.00 -9.97
CA THR A 288 -35.26 3.13 -10.16
C THR A 288 -35.25 2.41 -11.50
N THR A 289 -34.61 2.99 -12.53
CA THR A 289 -34.52 2.40 -13.87
C THR A 289 -33.26 1.56 -14.08
N ALA A 290 -32.17 1.83 -13.37
CA ALA A 290 -30.94 1.07 -13.53
C ALA A 290 -31.08 -0.37 -13.00
N PRO A 291 -30.40 -1.36 -13.64
CA PRO A 291 -30.34 -2.72 -13.10
C PRO A 291 -29.73 -2.77 -11.69
N GLU A 292 -30.18 -3.70 -10.86
CA GLU A 292 -29.71 -3.84 -9.46
C GLU A 292 -28.19 -3.98 -9.30
N THR A 293 -27.51 -4.51 -10.32
CA THR A 293 -26.06 -4.73 -10.31
C THR A 293 -25.26 -3.60 -10.97
N ALA A 294 -25.93 -2.56 -11.44
CA ALA A 294 -25.31 -1.44 -12.13
C ALA A 294 -24.69 -0.43 -11.15
N LEU A 295 -23.57 0.16 -11.55
CA LEU A 295 -22.97 1.29 -10.85
C LEU A 295 -23.59 2.59 -11.36
N ILE A 296 -24.04 3.44 -10.46
CA ILE A 296 -24.61 4.76 -10.78
C ILE A 296 -23.65 5.84 -10.27
N GLY A 297 -23.30 6.79 -11.12
CA GLY A 297 -22.42 7.90 -10.80
C GLY A 297 -22.98 9.26 -11.19
N ARG A 298 -22.54 10.30 -10.49
CA ARG A 298 -22.73 11.71 -10.81
C ARG A 298 -21.40 12.30 -11.26
N LEU A 299 -21.29 12.58 -12.56
CA LEU A 299 -20.06 13.04 -13.21
C LEU A 299 -19.84 14.55 -13.03
N THR A 300 -20.92 15.33 -13.13
CA THR A 300 -20.93 16.79 -12.94
C THR A 300 -22.20 17.19 -12.18
N ALA A 301 -22.46 18.50 -12.02
CA ALA A 301 -23.68 18.97 -11.38
C ALA A 301 -24.96 18.49 -12.08
N ASN A 302 -24.96 18.38 -13.40
CA ASN A 302 -26.12 18.02 -14.22
C ASN A 302 -26.00 16.67 -14.95
N ARG A 303 -24.89 15.93 -14.79
CA ARG A 303 -24.63 14.72 -15.56
C ARG A 303 -24.52 13.49 -14.68
N PHE A 304 -25.30 12.47 -15.02
CA PHE A 304 -25.33 11.16 -14.36
C PHE A 304 -24.95 10.05 -15.32
N VAL A 305 -24.46 8.94 -14.78
CA VAL A 305 -23.98 7.79 -15.55
C VAL A 305 -24.41 6.48 -14.89
N VAL A 306 -24.76 5.49 -15.71
CA VAL A 306 -24.99 4.11 -15.31
C VAL A 306 -23.98 3.23 -16.04
N LEU A 307 -23.34 2.32 -15.33
CA LEU A 307 -22.49 1.26 -15.88
C LEU A 307 -23.03 -0.10 -15.40
N GLY A 308 -23.56 -0.90 -16.32
CA GLY A 308 -24.14 -2.21 -16.00
C GLY A 308 -23.54 -3.34 -16.83
N SER A 309 -23.84 -4.58 -16.42
CA SER A 309 -23.45 -5.79 -17.15
C SER A 309 -24.63 -6.44 -17.85
N ALA A 310 -24.35 -7.10 -18.98
CA ALA A 310 -25.28 -7.94 -19.76
C ALA A 310 -26.34 -7.19 -20.59
N PHE A 311 -25.92 -6.49 -21.64
CA PHE A 311 -26.81 -5.83 -22.60
C PHE A 311 -26.52 -6.24 -24.05
N THR A 312 -27.58 -6.40 -24.84
CA THR A 312 -27.59 -6.22 -26.30
C THR A 312 -27.85 -4.75 -26.64
N GLU A 313 -27.51 -4.33 -27.86
CA GLU A 313 -27.68 -2.95 -28.35
C GLU A 313 -29.12 -2.42 -28.16
N THR A 314 -30.12 -3.23 -28.50
CA THR A 314 -31.55 -2.95 -28.31
C THR A 314 -31.96 -2.66 -26.87
N MET A 315 -31.18 -3.12 -25.90
CA MET A 315 -31.48 -2.93 -24.49
C MET A 315 -31.00 -1.55 -24.02
N GLY A 316 -29.90 -1.02 -24.61
CA GLY A 316 -29.37 0.33 -24.36
C GLY A 316 -30.41 1.40 -24.65
N GLU A 317 -31.03 1.27 -25.82
CA GLU A 317 -32.15 2.09 -26.26
C GLU A 317 -33.37 1.94 -25.35
N ARG A 318 -33.69 0.73 -24.91
CA ARG A 318 -34.78 0.50 -23.95
C ARG A 318 -34.55 1.19 -22.62
N LEU A 319 -33.35 1.07 -22.02
CA LEU A 319 -33.04 1.74 -20.76
C LEU A 319 -33.11 3.26 -20.89
N VAL A 320 -32.65 3.81 -22.02
CA VAL A 320 -32.84 5.25 -22.31
C VAL A 320 -34.32 5.59 -22.41
N GLY A 321 -35.12 4.80 -23.13
CA GLY A 321 -36.57 4.98 -23.23
C GLY A 321 -37.29 4.88 -21.87
N ASP A 322 -36.88 3.96 -21.00
CA ASP A 322 -37.41 3.80 -19.65
C ASP A 322 -37.07 5.03 -18.78
N ILE A 323 -35.84 5.54 -18.89
CA ILE A 323 -35.40 6.77 -18.21
C ILE A 323 -36.19 8.00 -18.74
N GLU A 324 -36.38 8.10 -20.05
CA GLU A 324 -37.15 9.18 -20.68
C GLU A 324 -38.62 9.15 -20.24
N SER A 325 -39.25 7.97 -20.23
CA SER A 325 -40.62 7.81 -19.76
C SER A 325 -40.76 8.20 -18.29
N ALA A 326 -39.85 7.73 -17.43
CA ALA A 326 -39.84 8.08 -16.01
C ALA A 326 -39.62 9.58 -15.75
N LEU A 327 -38.83 10.26 -16.60
CA LEU A 327 -38.64 11.71 -16.52
C LEU A 327 -39.92 12.47 -16.89
N VAL A 328 -40.64 12.02 -17.91
CA VAL A 328 -41.93 12.60 -18.30
C VAL A 328 -42.97 12.42 -17.20
N ASP A 329 -43.04 11.24 -16.59
CA ASP A 329 -44.00 10.96 -15.51
C ASP A 329 -43.70 11.77 -14.25
N ALA A 330 -42.43 11.93 -13.88
CA ALA A 330 -42.02 12.72 -12.72
C ALA A 330 -42.41 14.21 -12.87
N ALA A 331 -42.35 14.75 -14.09
CA ALA A 331 -42.75 16.12 -14.39
C ALA A 331 -44.24 16.40 -14.18
N VAL A 332 -45.10 15.37 -14.20
CA VAL A 332 -46.55 15.51 -14.02
C VAL A 332 -46.92 15.65 -12.53
N GLY A 333 -46.09 15.14 -11.61
CA GLY A 333 -46.37 15.13 -10.17
C GLY A 333 -45.99 16.42 -9.42
N VAL A 334 -45.05 17.21 -9.95
CA VAL A 334 -44.56 18.45 -9.33
C VAL A 334 -45.32 19.63 -9.94
N GLY A 335 -46.28 20.20 -9.21
CA GLY A 335 -47.16 21.28 -9.67
C GLY A 335 -46.49 22.63 -10.06
N SER A 336 -45.20 22.63 -10.38
CA SER A 336 -44.41 23.78 -10.86
C SER A 336 -44.50 24.00 -12.38
N GLY A 337 -45.08 23.06 -13.15
CA GLY A 337 -45.26 23.18 -14.61
C GLY A 337 -43.96 23.10 -15.43
N LEU A 338 -42.80 22.90 -14.78
CA LEU A 338 -41.52 22.68 -15.44
C LEU A 338 -41.45 21.22 -15.88
N ARG A 339 -41.21 21.01 -17.18
CA ARG A 339 -40.87 19.69 -17.73
C ARG A 339 -39.35 19.59 -17.80
N PRO A 340 -38.67 18.94 -16.83
CA PRO A 340 -37.26 18.67 -16.97
C PRO A 340 -37.02 17.90 -18.27
N THR A 341 -36.08 18.40 -19.06
CA THR A 341 -35.61 17.72 -20.27
C THR A 341 -34.17 17.28 -20.03
N ALA A 342 -33.83 16.12 -20.55
CA ALA A 342 -32.48 15.59 -20.47
C ALA A 342 -32.06 15.04 -21.83
N ARG A 343 -30.75 15.01 -22.07
CA ARG A 343 -30.14 14.34 -23.22
C ARG A 343 -29.49 13.07 -22.75
N PHE A 344 -29.57 12.02 -23.57
CA PHE A 344 -29.00 10.71 -23.25
C PHE A 344 -28.05 10.24 -24.34
N GLY A 345 -26.98 9.58 -23.92
CA GLY A 345 -26.03 8.92 -24.80
C GLY A 345 -25.55 7.64 -24.16
N TRP A 346 -25.33 6.61 -24.96
CA TRP A 346 -24.98 5.29 -24.46
C TRP A 346 -23.87 4.66 -25.29
N ALA A 347 -23.15 3.69 -24.74
CA ALA A 347 -22.14 2.92 -25.45
C ALA A 347 -22.03 1.50 -24.89
N THR A 348 -21.54 0.58 -25.70
CA THR A 348 -21.33 -0.82 -25.31
C THR A 348 -19.90 -1.26 -25.56
N THR A 349 -19.44 -2.25 -24.82
CA THR A 349 -18.10 -2.83 -25.00
C THR A 349 -17.93 -3.51 -26.35
N ASP A 350 -19.02 -3.83 -27.03
CA ASP A 350 -18.99 -4.39 -28.39
C ASP A 350 -18.48 -3.36 -29.41
N GLN A 351 -18.70 -2.08 -29.16
CA GLN A 351 -18.31 -0.98 -30.05
C GLN A 351 -16.93 -0.40 -29.69
N THR A 352 -16.60 -0.35 -28.39
CA THR A 352 -15.42 0.37 -27.89
C THR A 352 -14.35 -0.53 -27.26
N GLY A 353 -14.61 -1.83 -27.15
CA GLY A 353 -13.79 -2.76 -26.37
C GLY A 353 -13.91 -2.55 -24.86
N PHE A 354 -13.05 -3.21 -24.09
CA PHE A 354 -13.05 -3.14 -22.63
C PHE A 354 -12.23 -1.96 -22.10
N SER A 355 -12.71 -0.75 -22.35
CA SER A 355 -12.11 0.48 -21.82
C SER A 355 -13.18 1.43 -21.31
N LEU A 356 -13.10 1.77 -20.02
CA LEU A 356 -14.07 2.69 -19.40
C LEU A 356 -13.99 4.08 -20.06
N SER A 357 -12.79 4.57 -20.37
CA SER A 357 -12.64 5.86 -21.04
C SER A 357 -13.24 5.85 -22.43
N ALA A 358 -13.07 4.77 -23.20
CA ALA A 358 -13.64 4.65 -24.54
C ALA A 358 -15.18 4.57 -24.50
N LEU A 359 -15.75 3.83 -23.54
CA LEU A 359 -17.20 3.79 -23.29
C LEU A 359 -17.74 5.19 -22.96
N SER A 360 -17.11 5.89 -22.01
CA SER A 360 -17.54 7.23 -21.63
C SER A 360 -17.43 8.22 -22.79
N SER A 361 -16.35 8.18 -23.57
CA SER A 361 -16.18 9.05 -24.74
C SER A 361 -17.26 8.80 -25.80
N ALA A 362 -17.53 7.54 -26.16
CA ALA A 362 -18.55 7.21 -27.15
C ALA A 362 -19.97 7.58 -26.68
N ALA A 363 -20.28 7.39 -25.39
CA ALA A 363 -21.56 7.82 -24.83
C ALA A 363 -21.70 9.34 -24.82
N ILE A 364 -20.62 10.08 -24.51
CA ILE A 364 -20.59 11.55 -24.57
C ILE A 364 -20.74 12.06 -26.01
N GLU A 365 -20.10 11.42 -26.97
CA GLU A 365 -20.24 11.77 -28.39
C GLU A 365 -21.71 11.65 -28.84
N ARG A 366 -22.42 10.61 -28.39
CA ARG A 366 -23.84 10.44 -28.65
C ARG A 366 -24.76 11.45 -27.93
N LEU A 367 -24.34 12.04 -26.81
CA LEU A 367 -25.07 13.15 -26.17
C LEU A 367 -25.09 14.42 -27.03
N GLY A 368 -24.07 14.59 -27.87
CA GLY A 368 -23.73 15.87 -28.50
C GLY A 368 -23.26 15.70 -29.93
N GLY A 369 -24.15 15.27 -30.84
CA GLY A 369 -23.98 15.59 -32.25
C GLY A 369 -23.74 17.10 -32.42
N GLY A 370 -22.48 17.52 -32.49
CA GLY A 370 -22.06 18.91 -32.55
C GLY A 370 -20.95 19.25 -31.54
N ALA A 371 -19.74 19.42 -32.07
CA ALA A 371 -18.53 19.85 -31.38
C ALA A 371 -18.74 21.01 -30.38
N GLY A 372 -18.31 20.79 -29.14
CA GLY A 372 -18.22 21.83 -28.12
C GLY A 372 -17.67 21.28 -26.82
N ASP A 373 -16.38 21.46 -26.59
CA ASP A 373 -15.71 21.27 -25.30
C ASP A 373 -15.18 19.87 -24.91
N GLY A 374 -14.51 19.21 -25.86
CA GLY A 374 -13.71 18.00 -25.63
C GLY A 374 -12.39 18.21 -24.86
N ARG A 375 -12.18 19.35 -24.18
CA ARG A 375 -10.88 19.69 -23.57
C ARG A 375 -10.76 19.40 -22.07
N ALA A 376 -11.83 19.06 -21.36
CA ALA A 376 -11.80 18.93 -19.90
C ALA A 376 -11.78 17.49 -19.34
N LEU A 377 -11.78 16.44 -20.17
CA LEU A 377 -11.99 15.05 -19.69
C LEU A 377 -10.87 14.06 -20.05
N SER A 378 -9.63 14.54 -20.19
CA SER A 378 -8.48 13.62 -20.18
C SER A 378 -8.14 13.21 -18.74
N PRO A 379 -7.86 11.91 -18.45
CA PRO A 379 -7.42 11.44 -17.13
C PRO A 379 -6.17 12.16 -16.59
N THR A 380 -5.44 12.83 -17.49
CA THR A 380 -4.24 13.63 -17.22
C THR A 380 -4.52 14.96 -16.52
N GLY A 381 -5.74 15.50 -16.57
CA GLY A 381 -6.08 16.80 -15.98
C GLY A 381 -6.43 16.78 -14.49
N LEU A 382 -6.65 15.60 -13.90
CA LEU A 382 -7.03 15.43 -12.49
C LEU A 382 -5.89 14.85 -11.62
N LEU A 383 -4.68 14.76 -12.18
CA LEU A 383 -3.47 14.29 -11.50
C LEU A 383 -2.33 15.33 -11.54
N GLN A 384 -2.67 16.63 -11.57
CA GLN A 384 -1.75 17.69 -11.16
C GLN A 384 -2.15 18.28 -9.82
#